data_AF-A0A016T319-F1
#
_entry.id   AF-A0A016T319-F1
#
_cell.length_a   1.000
_cell.length_b   1.000
_cell.length_c   1.000
_cell.angle_alpha   90.00
_cell.angle_beta   90.00
_cell.angle_gamma   90.00
#
_symmetry.space_group_name_H-M   'P 1'
#
loop_
_entity.id
_entity.type
_entity.pdbx_description
1 polymer ?
#
loop_
_entity_poly.entity_id
_entity_poly.type
_entity_poly.pdbx_seq_one_letter_code
_entity_poly.pdbx_strand_id
1 'polypeptide(L)'
;MTCETAEELDDPSCGYLRFHLSIDDIALEEDRIEPGRSEFEYEHFFFHISQLKKDGSRFVVLSCTTSSEYEWLLNTQMRIKTGSADSSVLKVVDKDVFEFYPRCEPVSVEIMSDAVATLKFELRILNKLIEPLPTFENGDLTIRFDDGSSIQVYRHLLALYSPYIKKCTENSMVTHVEDFPREAFVELLYHIYPTLRPIYYNIRDFAKAAVAFQATPLIYMLSEHLVEFNTRAMSLEQKLRAALDFELCPAIEELVYRAAQDGVWGHLIKLGFEPETFFGPEVYKKVVCPAIVAGRQNEYGTPLIPSPYKQPDFFSEESANDKNNVSILFRSTPFYVNRGILDVHGTSKFAMNKDGSLQALFTREMEEQCAKGVILPGEVLVSLFCSLYPLGPAVPIKFLRAAIVFCHDHDWHHAKSRLEQDLMQEPPDCTNTYRDQIIFAETFNLQNMLTTCIQRAEGSCNGFANELIKRDDFKLISAPTRDFILDRVCSGWGLEPKHVNRLATREPTSFRERQVGLARGGPRAFEEERKAGTLAEMVSEYYFGPVGEICVVDS
;
A
#
# COMPACT_ATOMS: atom_id res chain seq x y z
N MET A 1 -56.79 -12.88 -15.49
CA MET A 1 -57.58 -13.97 -14.88
C MET A 1 -56.60 -14.94 -14.27
N THR A 2 -56.82 -15.24 -12.98
CA THR A 2 -56.32 -16.39 -12.17
C THR A 2 -54.79 -16.54 -12.09
N CYS A 3 -54.13 -15.98 -11.07
CA CYS A 3 -53.89 -16.55 -9.72
C CYS A 3 -53.44 -18.01 -9.74
N GLU A 4 -52.15 -18.24 -9.53
CA GLU A 4 -51.67 -19.17 -8.50
C GLU A 4 -50.55 -18.49 -7.72
N THR A 5 -50.90 -18.08 -6.50
CA THR A 5 -50.02 -17.75 -5.40
C THR A 5 -49.17 -18.98 -5.06
N ALA A 6 -47.87 -18.91 -5.36
CA ALA A 6 -46.90 -19.69 -4.62
C ALA A 6 -46.48 -18.84 -3.43
N GLU A 7 -47.11 -19.09 -2.28
CA GLU A 7 -46.48 -18.85 -0.99
C GLU A 7 -45.15 -19.62 -1.02
N GLU A 8 -44.06 -18.92 -1.35
CA GLU A 8 -42.72 -19.42 -1.09
C GLU A 8 -42.61 -19.54 0.43
N LEU A 9 -42.46 -20.78 0.86
CA LEU A 9 -42.36 -21.17 2.26
C LEU A 9 -41.22 -20.38 2.93
N ASP A 10 -41.59 -19.39 3.74
CA ASP A 10 -40.77 -18.84 4.80
C ASP A 10 -40.22 -20.01 5.63
N ASP A 11 -38.94 -20.37 5.48
CA ASP A 11 -38.29 -21.30 6.38
C ASP A 11 -37.94 -20.55 7.68
N PRO A 12 -38.67 -20.76 8.79
CA PRO A 12 -38.45 -20.04 10.05
C PRO A 12 -37.18 -20.49 10.77
N SER A 13 -36.44 -21.48 10.21
CA SER A 13 -35.25 -22.08 10.82
C SER A 13 -33.96 -21.25 10.64
N CYS A 14 -34.00 -20.21 9.80
CA CYS A 14 -32.98 -19.18 9.71
C CYS A 14 -33.49 -17.92 10.42
N GLY A 15 -33.27 -17.83 11.73
CA GLY A 15 -33.63 -16.64 12.50
C GLY A 15 -33.04 -15.38 11.85
N TYR A 16 -33.90 -14.57 11.24
CA TYR A 16 -33.56 -13.36 10.50
C TYR A 16 -32.78 -12.40 11.39
N LEU A 17 -31.72 -11.82 10.83
CA LEU A 17 -30.94 -10.79 11.50
C LEU A 17 -31.13 -9.47 10.76
N ARG A 18 -31.62 -8.45 11.47
CA ARG A 18 -31.70 -7.10 10.95
C ARG A 18 -30.29 -6.54 10.82
N PHE A 19 -29.98 -5.97 9.68
CA PHE A 19 -28.65 -5.51 9.38
C PHE A 19 -28.62 -4.01 9.11
N HIS A 20 -27.54 -3.35 9.53
CA HIS A 20 -27.27 -1.95 9.21
C HIS A 20 -25.79 -1.75 8.84
N LEU A 21 -25.54 -1.01 7.77
CA LEU A 21 -24.20 -0.55 7.40
C LEU A 21 -24.16 0.98 7.46
N SER A 22 -23.11 1.53 8.06
CA SER A 22 -22.82 2.95 7.91
C SER A 22 -21.35 3.18 7.62
N ILE A 23 -21.05 4.03 6.64
CA ILE A 23 -19.70 4.38 6.21
C ILE A 23 -19.54 5.89 6.32
N ASP A 24 -18.51 6.34 7.06
CA ASP A 24 -18.26 7.77 7.33
C ASP A 24 -19.53 8.50 7.80
N ASP A 25 -20.24 7.84 8.71
CA ASP A 25 -21.49 8.32 9.34
C ASP A 25 -22.68 8.47 8.36
N ILE A 26 -22.55 8.03 7.11
CA ILE A 26 -23.64 7.86 6.14
C ILE A 26 -24.25 6.48 6.33
N ALA A 27 -25.53 6.42 6.70
CA ALA A 27 -26.27 5.17 6.78
C ALA A 27 -26.64 4.69 5.36
N LEU A 28 -26.24 3.46 5.05
CA LEU A 28 -26.69 2.73 3.86
C LEU A 28 -27.94 1.93 4.27
N GLU A 29 -28.94 1.82 3.39
CA GLU A 29 -30.33 1.48 3.72
C GLU A 29 -30.50 0.25 4.65
N GLU A 30 -31.56 0.28 5.47
CA GLU A 30 -31.89 -0.79 6.41
C GLU A 30 -32.50 -1.99 5.66
N ASP A 31 -31.68 -3.00 5.43
CA ASP A 31 -32.12 -4.25 4.80
C ASP A 31 -32.38 -5.36 5.82
N ARG A 32 -33.51 -6.05 5.65
CA ARG A 32 -33.67 -7.40 6.21
C ARG A 32 -32.87 -8.35 5.34
N ILE A 33 -31.72 -8.79 5.83
CA ILE A 33 -30.91 -9.79 5.11
C ILE A 33 -31.58 -11.16 5.31
N GLU A 34 -32.29 -11.63 4.29
CA GLU A 34 -32.60 -13.05 4.13
C GLU A 34 -31.29 -13.85 4.00
N PRO A 35 -31.26 -15.18 4.19
CA PRO A 35 -30.09 -15.99 3.82
C PRO A 35 -29.69 -15.70 2.36
N GLY A 36 -28.66 -14.87 2.17
CA GLY A 36 -28.39 -14.22 0.89
C GLY A 36 -27.28 -13.16 0.99
N ARG A 37 -26.97 -12.50 -0.13
CA ARG A 37 -25.92 -11.48 -0.27
C ARG A 37 -26.56 -10.12 -0.57
N SER A 38 -26.30 -9.13 0.27
CA SER A 38 -26.57 -7.72 0.02
C SER A 38 -25.30 -7.03 -0.49
N GLU A 39 -25.47 -6.05 -1.37
CA GLU A 39 -24.39 -5.26 -1.96
C GLU A 39 -24.69 -3.78 -1.73
N PHE A 40 -23.69 -3.03 -1.26
CA PHE A 40 -23.80 -1.59 -0.99
C PHE A 40 -22.66 -0.85 -1.69
N GLU A 41 -23.00 0.14 -2.49
CA GLU A 41 -22.03 0.99 -3.19
C GLU A 41 -21.70 2.23 -2.36
N TYR A 42 -20.40 2.52 -2.22
CA TYR A 42 -19.88 3.75 -1.63
C TYR A 42 -18.67 4.23 -2.43
N GLU A 43 -18.84 5.34 -3.15
CA GLU A 43 -17.87 5.86 -4.11
C GLU A 43 -17.48 4.80 -5.16
N HIS A 44 -16.26 4.25 -5.08
CA HIS A 44 -15.75 3.21 -5.98
C HIS A 44 -15.78 1.81 -5.35
N PHE A 45 -16.26 1.67 -4.12
CA PHE A 45 -16.22 0.44 -3.35
C PHE A 45 -17.60 -0.22 -3.27
N PHE A 46 -17.62 -1.54 -3.45
CA PHE A 46 -18.80 -2.39 -3.31
C PHE A 46 -18.60 -3.27 -2.08
N PHE A 47 -19.39 -3.01 -1.04
CA PHE A 47 -19.41 -3.78 0.19
C PHE A 47 -20.43 -4.91 0.07
N HIS A 48 -19.98 -6.15 0.25
CA HIS A 48 -20.85 -7.32 0.20
C HIS A 48 -21.01 -7.91 1.57
N ILE A 49 -22.27 -8.17 1.94
CA ILE A 49 -22.63 -8.70 3.23
C ILE A 49 -23.50 -9.92 3.02
N SER A 50 -23.13 -11.03 3.64
CA SER A 50 -23.92 -12.25 3.54
C SER A 50 -24.10 -12.93 4.88
N GLN A 51 -25.28 -13.51 5.10
CA GLN A 51 -25.56 -14.35 6.24
C GLN A 51 -25.45 -15.82 5.85
N LEU A 52 -24.62 -16.57 6.58
CA LEU A 52 -24.37 -17.99 6.36
C LEU A 52 -24.70 -18.77 7.64
N LYS A 53 -25.16 -20.02 7.49
CA LYS A 53 -25.31 -20.97 8.61
C LYS A 53 -24.33 -22.11 8.40
N LYS A 54 -23.40 -22.29 9.32
CA LYS A 54 -22.37 -23.35 9.27
C LYS A 54 -22.29 -24.04 10.61
N ASP A 55 -22.39 -25.36 10.62
CA ASP A 55 -22.29 -26.21 11.81
C ASP A 55 -23.25 -25.80 12.95
N GLY A 56 -24.42 -25.26 12.60
CA GLY A 56 -25.43 -24.77 13.56
C GLY A 56 -25.22 -23.33 14.02
N SER A 57 -24.05 -22.73 13.80
CA SER A 57 -23.76 -21.33 14.08
C SER A 57 -24.18 -20.41 12.93
N ARG A 58 -24.62 -19.19 13.28
CA ARG A 58 -24.92 -18.11 12.33
C ARG A 58 -23.66 -17.25 12.12
N PHE A 59 -23.31 -16.98 10.88
CA PHE A 59 -22.18 -16.14 10.50
C PHE A 59 -22.66 -14.98 9.63
N VAL A 60 -22.05 -13.82 9.81
CA VAL A 60 -22.17 -12.68 8.90
C VAL A 60 -20.80 -12.38 8.32
N VAL A 61 -20.71 -12.36 7.00
CA VAL A 61 -19.46 -12.16 6.26
C VAL A 61 -19.50 -10.81 5.57
N LEU A 62 -18.52 -9.95 5.85
CA LEU A 62 -18.31 -8.65 5.23
C LEU A 62 -17.08 -8.70 4.33
N SER A 63 -17.25 -8.30 3.08
CA SER A 63 -16.15 -8.12 2.12
C SER A 63 -16.29 -6.82 1.34
N CYS A 64 -15.22 -6.38 0.71
CA CYS A 64 -15.20 -5.18 -0.10
C CYS A 64 -14.47 -5.48 -1.42
N THR A 65 -15.00 -4.96 -2.53
CA THR A 65 -14.40 -5.05 -3.86
C THR A 65 -14.49 -3.71 -4.59
N THR A 66 -13.73 -3.54 -5.66
CA THR A 66 -13.91 -2.46 -6.65
C THR A 66 -13.67 -3.02 -8.06
N SER A 67 -13.72 -2.17 -9.08
CA SER A 67 -13.41 -2.54 -10.47
C SER A 67 -11.97 -3.05 -10.60
N SER A 68 -11.75 -4.03 -11.48
CA SER A 68 -10.43 -4.58 -11.80
C SER A 68 -9.49 -3.59 -12.48
N GLU A 69 -10.01 -2.43 -12.89
CA GLU A 69 -9.25 -1.34 -13.51
C GLU A 69 -8.50 -0.48 -12.49
N TYR A 70 -8.68 -0.73 -11.19
CA TYR A 70 -8.02 0.01 -10.12
C TYR A 70 -7.09 -0.87 -9.29
N GLU A 71 -5.93 -0.33 -8.94
CA GLU A 71 -5.23 -0.72 -7.72
C GLU A 71 -5.86 -0.02 -6.54
N TRP A 72 -6.12 -0.76 -5.47
CA TRP A 72 -6.81 -0.19 -4.33
C TRP A 72 -6.45 -0.85 -3.01
N LEU A 73 -6.55 -0.03 -1.97
CA LEU A 73 -6.41 -0.38 -0.56
C LEU A 73 -7.40 0.46 0.22
N LEU A 74 -8.08 -0.14 1.19
CA LEU A 74 -9.00 0.57 2.05
C LEU A 74 -8.76 0.20 3.50
N ASN A 75 -8.18 1.11 4.27
CA ASN A 75 -8.07 0.98 5.71
C ASN A 75 -9.30 1.59 6.36
N THR A 76 -9.92 0.86 7.26
CA THR A 76 -11.14 1.28 7.95
C THR A 76 -11.04 1.00 9.43
N GLN A 77 -11.53 1.93 10.24
CA GLN A 77 -11.89 1.65 11.61
C GLN A 77 -13.30 1.11 11.60
N MET A 78 -13.50 -0.08 12.14
CA MET A 78 -14.82 -0.71 12.18
C MET A 78 -15.28 -0.92 13.63
N ARG A 79 -16.54 -0.59 13.89
CA ARG A 79 -17.28 -0.98 15.09
C ARG A 79 -18.37 -1.96 14.71
N ILE A 80 -18.48 -3.02 15.51
CA ILE A 80 -19.58 -3.97 15.41
C ILE A 80 -20.53 -3.70 16.56
N LYS A 81 -21.79 -3.39 16.25
CA LYS A 81 -22.84 -3.21 17.24
C LYS A 81 -23.88 -4.33 17.14
N THR A 82 -24.44 -4.71 18.27
CA THR A 82 -25.52 -5.70 18.33
C THR A 82 -26.71 -5.19 19.15
N GLY A 83 -27.88 -5.76 18.88
CA GLY A 83 -29.12 -5.52 19.62
C GLY A 83 -30.06 -6.73 19.61
N SER A 84 -30.98 -6.74 20.57
CA SER A 84 -32.14 -7.65 20.53
C SER A 84 -33.25 -7.06 19.65
N ALA A 85 -34.30 -7.84 19.38
CA ALA A 85 -35.38 -7.45 18.47
C ALA A 85 -36.06 -6.12 18.83
N ASP A 86 -36.17 -5.82 20.13
CA ASP A 86 -36.82 -4.61 20.67
C ASP A 86 -35.82 -3.49 21.04
N SER A 87 -34.53 -3.69 20.76
CA SER A 87 -33.50 -2.71 21.15
C SER A 87 -33.55 -1.48 20.26
N SER A 88 -33.89 -0.32 20.84
CA SER A 88 -33.74 0.99 20.19
C SER A 88 -32.31 1.51 20.18
N VAL A 89 -31.43 0.95 21.03
CA VAL A 89 -30.02 1.32 21.14
C VAL A 89 -29.16 0.08 20.95
N LEU A 90 -28.26 0.13 19.96
CA LEU A 90 -27.29 -0.94 19.72
C LEU A 90 -26.02 -0.73 20.56
N LYS A 91 -25.48 -1.81 21.13
CA LYS A 91 -24.24 -1.77 21.91
C LYS A 91 -23.05 -2.09 21.03
N VAL A 92 -21.97 -1.30 21.12
CA VAL A 92 -20.68 -1.66 20.55
C VAL A 92 -20.14 -2.85 21.32
N VAL A 93 -19.94 -3.97 20.63
CA VAL A 93 -19.45 -5.22 21.23
C VAL A 93 -18.07 -5.60 20.71
N ASP A 94 -17.66 -5.00 19.59
CA ASP A 94 -16.33 -5.17 19.02
C ASP A 94 -15.89 -3.90 18.27
N LYS A 95 -14.58 -3.67 18.20
CA LYS A 95 -13.95 -2.55 17.48
C LYS A 95 -12.52 -2.91 17.07
N ASP A 96 -12.15 -2.65 15.83
CA ASP A 96 -10.76 -2.81 15.36
C ASP A 96 -10.48 -2.02 14.08
N VAL A 97 -9.24 -2.10 13.58
CA VAL A 97 -8.86 -1.59 12.25
C VAL A 97 -8.75 -2.73 11.27
N PHE A 98 -9.38 -2.59 10.10
CA PHE A 98 -9.38 -3.58 9.04
C PHE A 98 -8.90 -2.96 7.74
N GLU A 99 -8.06 -3.69 7.02
CA GLU A 99 -7.61 -3.34 5.68
C GLU A 99 -8.40 -4.17 4.66
N PHE A 100 -8.82 -3.58 3.55
CA PHE A 100 -9.42 -4.29 2.42
C PHE A 100 -8.58 -4.04 1.17
N TYR A 101 -8.33 -5.08 0.41
CA TYR A 101 -7.50 -5.05 -0.80
C TYR A 101 -7.86 -6.22 -1.72
N PRO A 102 -7.39 -6.25 -2.98
CA PRO A 102 -7.58 -7.39 -3.87
C PRO A 102 -7.17 -8.71 -3.24
N ARG A 103 -8.09 -9.70 -3.20
CA ARG A 103 -7.87 -11.03 -2.60
C ARG A 103 -7.73 -11.05 -1.07
N CYS A 104 -8.06 -9.97 -0.36
CA CYS A 104 -8.15 -10.03 1.10
C CYS A 104 -9.25 -11.01 1.54
N GLU A 105 -9.00 -11.77 2.60
CA GLU A 105 -10.03 -12.63 3.19
C GLU A 105 -11.16 -11.76 3.77
N PRO A 106 -12.42 -12.19 3.67
CA PRO A 106 -13.51 -11.40 4.23
C PRO A 106 -13.48 -11.39 5.77
N VAL A 107 -14.09 -10.37 6.38
CA VAL A 107 -14.33 -10.38 7.83
C VAL A 107 -15.50 -11.29 8.13
N SER A 108 -15.27 -12.34 8.92
CA SER A 108 -16.28 -13.34 9.27
C SER A 108 -16.67 -13.20 10.73
N VAL A 109 -17.95 -12.97 11.00
CA VAL A 109 -18.49 -12.69 12.33
C VAL A 109 -19.46 -13.78 12.77
N GLU A 110 -19.06 -14.62 13.72
CA GLU A 110 -19.92 -15.62 14.34
C GLU A 110 -20.85 -14.97 15.38
N ILE A 111 -22.15 -15.26 15.28
CA ILE A 111 -23.17 -14.80 16.21
C ILE A 111 -23.33 -15.85 17.33
N MET A 112 -22.88 -15.50 18.53
CA MET A 112 -22.79 -16.42 19.68
C MET A 112 -24.14 -16.73 20.35
N SER A 113 -25.21 -16.02 20.01
CA SER A 113 -26.51 -16.15 20.68
C SER A 113 -27.67 -15.84 19.76
N ASP A 114 -28.73 -16.64 19.86
CA ASP A 114 -30.00 -16.41 19.15
C ASP A 114 -30.74 -15.15 19.62
N ALA A 115 -30.36 -14.60 20.78
CA ALA A 115 -30.91 -13.33 21.27
C ALA A 115 -30.40 -12.11 20.48
N VAL A 116 -29.32 -12.26 19.72
CA VAL A 116 -28.87 -11.22 18.77
C VAL A 116 -29.79 -11.26 17.56
N ALA A 117 -30.57 -10.19 17.41
CA ALA A 117 -31.52 -10.01 16.32
C ALA A 117 -31.11 -8.87 15.37
N THR A 118 -30.24 -7.96 15.82
CA THR A 118 -29.73 -6.85 15.02
C THR A 118 -28.20 -6.80 15.07
N LEU A 119 -27.56 -6.63 13.91
CA LEU A 119 -26.13 -6.39 13.77
C LEU A 119 -25.93 -5.10 12.96
N LYS A 120 -24.99 -4.26 13.40
CA LYS A 120 -24.58 -3.08 12.65
C LYS A 120 -23.07 -3.05 12.48
N PHE A 121 -22.61 -2.88 11.24
CA PHE A 121 -21.23 -2.47 10.96
C PHE A 121 -21.20 -0.95 10.78
N GLU A 122 -20.42 -0.28 11.62
CA GLU A 122 -20.07 1.13 11.42
C GLU A 122 -18.61 1.20 11.01
N LEU A 123 -18.35 1.65 9.78
CA LEU A 123 -17.01 1.85 9.24
C LEU A 123 -16.72 3.34 9.14
N ARG A 124 -15.48 3.70 9.43
CA ARG A 124 -14.90 5.01 9.11
C ARG A 124 -13.63 4.79 8.33
N ILE A 125 -13.50 5.44 7.19
CA ILE A 125 -12.34 5.26 6.31
C ILE A 125 -11.15 5.97 6.96
N LEU A 126 -10.08 5.18 7.19
CA LEU A 126 -8.82 5.65 7.73
C LEU A 126 -7.88 6.15 6.63
N ASN A 127 -7.71 5.33 5.60
CA ASN A 127 -6.91 5.64 4.43
C ASN A 127 -7.54 4.94 3.24
N LYS A 128 -7.56 5.57 2.07
CA LYS A 128 -7.94 4.90 0.83
C LYS A 128 -6.88 5.16 -0.24
N LEU A 129 -6.42 4.08 -0.85
CA LEU A 129 -5.71 4.12 -2.10
C LEU A 129 -6.69 3.65 -3.16
N ILE A 130 -6.87 4.46 -4.19
CA ILE A 130 -7.53 4.03 -5.43
C ILE A 130 -6.81 4.70 -6.59
N GLU A 131 -6.22 3.88 -7.43
CA GLU A 131 -5.37 4.31 -8.53
C GLU A 131 -5.80 3.58 -9.80
N PRO A 132 -6.26 4.31 -10.84
CA PRO A 132 -6.52 3.70 -12.13
C PRO A 132 -5.23 3.07 -12.67
N LEU A 133 -5.33 1.82 -13.09
CA LEU A 133 -4.24 1.15 -13.78
C LEU A 133 -4.05 1.75 -15.19
N PRO A 134 -2.81 1.85 -15.69
CA PRO A 134 -2.57 2.27 -17.06
C PRO A 134 -3.31 1.38 -18.06
N THR A 135 -4.04 1.99 -18.99
CA THR A 135 -4.72 1.28 -20.09
C THR A 135 -3.77 0.87 -21.22
N PHE A 136 -2.55 1.42 -21.21
CA PHE A 136 -1.53 1.24 -22.26
C PHE A 136 -2.03 1.60 -23.67
N GLU A 137 -2.82 2.66 -23.77
CA GLU A 137 -3.32 3.19 -25.05
C GLU A 137 -2.44 4.30 -25.63
N ASN A 138 -1.48 4.82 -24.84
CA ASN A 138 -0.60 5.92 -25.22
C ASN A 138 0.88 5.49 -25.16
N GLY A 139 1.65 5.85 -26.18
CA GLY A 139 3.09 5.58 -26.23
C GLY A 139 3.72 5.83 -27.60
N ASP A 140 5.05 5.79 -27.66
CA ASP A 140 5.84 5.91 -28.91
C ASP A 140 6.26 4.54 -29.49
N LEU A 141 5.86 3.45 -28.84
CA LEU A 141 6.12 2.08 -29.25
C LEU A 141 4.84 1.24 -29.14
N THR A 142 4.46 0.57 -30.23
CA THR A 142 3.39 -0.43 -30.23
C THR A 142 3.98 -1.82 -29.99
N ILE A 143 3.46 -2.56 -29.03
CA ILE A 143 3.77 -3.97 -28.79
C ILE A 143 2.61 -4.82 -29.27
N ARG A 144 2.88 -5.84 -30.09
CA ARG A 144 1.89 -6.80 -30.60
C ARG A 144 2.14 -8.18 -30.02
N PHE A 145 1.07 -8.86 -29.62
CA PHE A 145 1.09 -10.21 -29.06
C PHE A 145 0.50 -11.22 -30.05
N ASP A 146 0.74 -12.51 -29.81
CA ASP A 146 0.29 -13.61 -30.69
C ASP A 146 -1.23 -13.76 -30.76
N ASP A 147 -1.95 -13.31 -29.74
CA ASP A 147 -3.42 -13.27 -29.73
C ASP A 147 -4.00 -12.16 -30.63
N GLY A 148 -3.15 -11.39 -31.31
CA GLY A 148 -3.52 -10.29 -32.19
C GLY A 148 -3.80 -8.98 -31.44
N SER A 149 -3.73 -8.97 -30.11
CA SER A 149 -3.87 -7.75 -29.32
C SER A 149 -2.62 -6.88 -29.41
N SER A 150 -2.78 -5.61 -29.06
CA SER A 150 -1.66 -4.67 -29.00
C SER A 150 -1.81 -3.67 -27.87
N ILE A 151 -0.68 -3.20 -27.37
CA ILE A 151 -0.60 -2.11 -26.38
C ILE A 151 0.40 -1.06 -26.86
N GLN A 152 0.28 0.16 -26.36
CA GLN A 152 1.21 1.26 -26.60
C GLN A 152 1.93 1.62 -25.30
N VAL A 153 3.24 1.81 -25.41
CA VAL A 153 4.14 2.05 -24.29
C VAL A 153 5.23 3.07 -24.64
N TYR A 154 5.88 3.62 -23.62
CA TYR A 154 7.00 4.55 -23.78
C TYR A 154 8.33 3.80 -23.84
N ARG A 155 8.95 3.75 -25.02
CA ARG A 155 10.23 3.07 -25.29
C ARG A 155 11.35 3.51 -24.35
N HIS A 156 11.49 4.83 -24.16
CA HIS A 156 12.55 5.40 -23.34
C HIS A 156 12.40 5.03 -21.86
N LEU A 157 11.17 4.77 -21.40
CA LEU A 157 10.91 4.24 -20.05
C LEU A 157 11.34 2.77 -19.98
N LEU A 158 10.91 1.92 -20.92
CA LEU A 158 11.29 0.50 -20.93
C LEU A 158 12.82 0.32 -20.99
N ALA A 159 13.49 1.18 -21.74
CA ALA A 159 14.94 1.18 -21.88
C ALA A 159 15.70 1.47 -20.58
N LEU A 160 15.08 2.14 -19.59
CA LEU A 160 15.67 2.33 -18.26
C LEU A 160 15.69 1.03 -17.46
N TYR A 161 14.68 0.19 -17.64
CA TYR A 161 14.53 -1.06 -16.89
C TYR A 161 15.21 -2.24 -17.57
N SER A 162 15.29 -2.25 -18.90
CA SER A 162 15.85 -3.38 -19.66
C SER A 162 16.72 -2.94 -20.84
N PRO A 163 18.04 -3.16 -20.76
CA PRO A 163 18.95 -3.03 -21.91
C PRO A 163 18.57 -3.99 -23.06
N TYR A 164 17.98 -5.14 -22.74
CA TYR A 164 17.48 -6.10 -23.72
C TYR A 164 16.32 -5.50 -24.53
N ILE A 165 15.29 -4.97 -23.88
CA ILE A 165 14.17 -4.31 -24.56
C ILE A 165 14.67 -3.10 -25.35
N LYS A 166 15.59 -2.30 -24.78
CA LYS A 166 16.21 -1.17 -25.50
C LYS A 166 16.79 -1.60 -26.84
N LYS A 167 17.54 -2.70 -26.87
CA LYS A 167 18.16 -3.25 -28.09
C LYS A 167 17.12 -3.82 -29.05
N CYS A 168 16.12 -4.54 -28.54
CA CYS A 168 15.07 -5.15 -29.37
C CYS A 168 14.14 -4.11 -30.03
N THR A 169 13.96 -2.96 -29.39
CA THR A 169 13.04 -1.91 -29.85
C THR A 169 13.76 -0.77 -30.57
N GLU A 170 15.08 -0.85 -30.73
CA GLU A 170 15.88 0.20 -31.35
C GLU A 170 15.44 0.44 -32.81
N ASN A 171 15.07 1.68 -33.13
CA ASN A 171 14.57 2.12 -34.44
C ASN A 171 13.25 1.49 -34.92
N SER A 172 12.54 0.69 -34.11
CA SER A 172 11.23 0.15 -34.50
C SER A 172 10.08 0.93 -33.88
N MET A 173 9.00 1.19 -34.63
CA MET A 173 7.75 1.71 -34.08
C MET A 173 6.82 0.61 -33.57
N VAL A 174 7.03 -0.63 -34.03
CA VAL A 174 6.22 -1.81 -33.68
C VAL A 174 7.14 -2.98 -33.33
N THR A 175 6.94 -3.59 -32.17
CA THR A 175 7.69 -4.79 -31.76
C THR A 175 6.72 -5.92 -31.48
N HIS A 176 7.12 -7.13 -31.82
CA HIS A 176 6.34 -8.34 -31.57
C HIS A 176 6.89 -9.06 -30.35
N VAL A 177 6.00 -9.46 -29.45
CA VAL A 177 6.29 -10.34 -28.32
C VAL A 177 5.64 -11.67 -28.65
N GLU A 178 6.45 -12.58 -29.17
CA GLU A 178 6.06 -13.93 -29.59
C GLU A 178 6.31 -14.93 -28.45
N ASP A 179 5.47 -15.96 -28.36
CA ASP A 179 5.54 -17.08 -27.42
C ASP A 179 5.61 -16.67 -25.93
N PHE A 180 5.04 -15.51 -25.58
CA PHE A 180 5.02 -15.01 -24.20
C PHE A 180 3.62 -14.57 -23.74
N PRO A 181 3.17 -14.93 -22.53
CA PRO A 181 1.85 -14.53 -22.05
C PRO A 181 1.70 -13.02 -21.91
N ARG A 182 0.69 -12.44 -22.59
CA ARG A 182 0.34 -11.02 -22.51
C ARG A 182 0.20 -10.53 -21.08
N GLU A 183 -0.55 -11.25 -20.24
CA GLU A 183 -0.82 -10.83 -18.85
C GLU A 183 0.46 -10.72 -18.01
N ALA A 184 1.44 -11.61 -18.23
CA ALA A 184 2.72 -11.50 -17.55
C ALA A 184 3.54 -10.30 -18.03
N PHE A 185 3.45 -9.96 -19.32
CA PHE A 185 4.07 -8.75 -19.84
C PHE A 185 3.41 -7.48 -19.28
N VAL A 186 2.07 -7.47 -19.17
CA VAL A 186 1.31 -6.37 -18.57
C VAL A 186 1.65 -6.21 -17.09
N GLU A 187 1.82 -7.31 -16.34
CA GLU A 187 2.29 -7.27 -14.95
C GLU A 187 3.65 -6.58 -14.82
N LEU A 188 4.60 -6.91 -15.70
CA LEU A 188 5.90 -6.23 -15.76
C LEU A 188 5.72 -4.72 -15.98
N LEU A 189 4.82 -4.32 -16.88
CA LEU A 189 4.58 -2.90 -17.17
C LEU A 189 4.00 -2.15 -15.97
N TYR A 190 3.12 -2.76 -15.17
CA TYR A 190 2.62 -2.12 -13.96
C TYR A 190 3.73 -1.78 -12.96
N HIS A 191 4.81 -2.56 -12.92
CA HIS A 191 5.99 -2.26 -12.10
C HIS A 191 7.02 -1.33 -12.77
N ILE A 192 6.89 -1.06 -14.07
CA ILE A 192 7.72 -0.08 -14.80
C ILE A 192 7.07 1.32 -14.76
N TYR A 193 5.75 1.37 -14.94
CA TYR A 193 4.95 2.58 -14.85
C TYR A 193 4.77 2.98 -13.38
N PRO A 194 4.50 4.27 -13.09
CA PRO A 194 4.37 4.79 -11.72
C PRO A 194 3.01 4.39 -11.14
N THR A 195 2.83 3.10 -10.90
CA THR A 195 1.70 2.54 -10.17
C THR A 195 2.14 2.14 -8.77
N LEU A 196 1.18 2.00 -7.87
CA LEU A 196 1.39 1.49 -6.52
C LEU A 196 1.12 -0.02 -6.42
N ARG A 197 1.17 -0.74 -7.56
CA ARG A 197 0.93 -2.18 -7.60
C ARG A 197 1.91 -2.94 -6.69
N PRO A 198 1.42 -3.68 -5.67
CA PRO A 198 2.30 -4.40 -4.75
C PRO A 198 3.09 -5.51 -5.46
N ILE A 199 4.37 -5.67 -5.11
CA ILE A 199 5.27 -6.70 -5.67
C ILE A 199 4.67 -8.13 -5.56
N TYR A 200 3.91 -8.38 -4.49
CA TYR A 200 3.32 -9.69 -4.22
C TYR A 200 1.97 -9.95 -4.93
N TYR A 201 1.42 -8.98 -5.67
CA TYR A 201 0.10 -9.11 -6.30
C TYR A 201 0.03 -10.31 -7.25
N ASN A 202 0.96 -10.39 -8.21
CA ASN A 202 1.15 -11.53 -9.09
C ASN A 202 2.65 -11.82 -9.28
N ILE A 203 3.32 -12.13 -8.16
CA ILE A 203 4.77 -12.33 -8.10
C ILE A 203 5.29 -13.35 -9.13
N ARG A 204 4.49 -14.37 -9.46
CA ARG A 204 4.88 -15.42 -10.43
C ARG A 204 5.00 -14.86 -11.84
N ASP A 205 3.95 -14.21 -12.34
CA ASP A 205 3.95 -13.64 -13.68
C ASP A 205 4.91 -12.45 -13.77
N PHE A 206 5.00 -11.66 -12.70
CA PHE A 206 5.96 -10.57 -12.59
C PHE A 206 7.40 -11.08 -12.69
N ALA A 207 7.80 -12.07 -11.89
CA ALA A 207 9.16 -12.61 -11.93
C ALA A 207 9.48 -13.25 -13.28
N LYS A 208 8.54 -14.03 -13.84
CA LYS A 208 8.70 -14.63 -15.18
C LYS A 208 9.01 -13.57 -16.24
N ALA A 209 8.25 -12.47 -16.25
CA ALA A 209 8.46 -11.39 -17.22
C ALA A 209 9.74 -10.59 -16.94
N ALA A 210 10.01 -10.25 -15.67
CA ALA A 210 11.22 -9.52 -15.30
C ALA A 210 12.48 -10.28 -15.74
N VAL A 211 12.53 -11.60 -15.54
CA VAL A 211 13.64 -12.47 -15.98
C VAL A 211 13.68 -12.58 -17.50
N ALA A 212 12.57 -12.92 -18.15
CA ALA A 212 12.51 -13.11 -19.61
C ALA A 212 12.96 -11.87 -20.40
N PHE A 213 12.59 -10.68 -19.91
CA PHE A 213 12.95 -9.41 -20.54
C PHE A 213 14.18 -8.76 -19.92
N GLN A 214 14.92 -9.44 -19.04
CA GLN A 214 16.15 -8.95 -18.39
C GLN A 214 15.97 -7.56 -17.76
N ALA A 215 14.87 -7.36 -17.04
CA ALA A 215 14.55 -6.12 -16.35
C ALA A 215 15.34 -6.03 -15.03
N THR A 216 16.65 -5.80 -15.11
CA THR A 216 17.59 -5.91 -13.97
C THR A 216 17.14 -5.19 -12.69
N PRO A 217 16.64 -3.94 -12.72
CA PRO A 217 16.18 -3.28 -11.50
C PRO A 217 15.01 -4.00 -10.83
N LEU A 218 14.11 -4.60 -11.62
CA LEU A 218 12.94 -5.33 -11.11
C LEU A 218 13.31 -6.73 -10.62
N ILE A 219 14.26 -7.40 -11.28
CA ILE A 219 14.83 -8.66 -10.79
C ILE A 219 15.50 -8.44 -9.42
N TYR A 220 16.25 -7.34 -9.26
CA TYR A 220 16.85 -6.96 -7.97
C TYR A 220 15.76 -6.72 -6.91
N MET A 221 14.75 -5.91 -7.22
CA MET A 221 13.62 -5.61 -6.33
C MET A 221 12.89 -6.88 -5.86
N LEU A 222 12.59 -7.80 -6.78
CA LEU A 222 11.99 -9.10 -6.49
C LEU A 222 12.88 -9.96 -5.59
N SER A 223 14.19 -9.94 -5.85
CA SER A 223 15.15 -10.72 -5.09
C SER A 223 15.29 -10.20 -3.66
N GLU A 224 15.39 -8.88 -3.50
CA GLU A 224 15.40 -8.20 -2.20
C GLU A 224 14.10 -8.49 -1.41
N HIS A 225 12.95 -8.41 -2.09
CA HIS A 225 11.66 -8.76 -1.49
C HIS A 225 11.69 -10.19 -0.94
N LEU A 226 12.15 -11.18 -1.72
CA LEU A 226 12.19 -12.57 -1.26
C LEU A 226 13.22 -12.82 -0.14
N VAL A 227 14.35 -12.11 -0.17
CA VAL A 227 15.42 -12.20 0.84
C VAL A 227 14.95 -11.63 2.18
N GLU A 228 14.43 -10.40 2.17
CA GLU A 228 14.10 -9.62 3.37
C GLU A 228 12.67 -9.85 3.87
N PHE A 229 11.71 -9.97 2.95
CA PHE A 229 10.29 -9.84 3.26
C PHE A 229 9.53 -11.13 2.95
N ASN A 230 8.81 -11.63 3.95
CA ASN A 230 7.69 -12.52 3.69
C ASN A 230 6.60 -12.28 4.72
N THR A 231 5.38 -12.11 4.25
CA THR A 231 4.18 -11.97 5.09
C THR A 231 3.95 -13.20 5.98
N ARG A 232 4.62 -14.32 5.68
CA ARG A 232 4.67 -15.53 6.52
C ARG A 232 6.11 -15.93 6.80
N ALA A 233 6.40 -16.40 8.02
CA ALA A 233 7.71 -16.93 8.37
C ALA A 233 8.09 -18.10 7.42
N MET A 234 9.08 -17.88 6.57
CA MET A 234 9.65 -18.90 5.68
C MET A 234 11.00 -19.37 6.22
N SER A 235 11.21 -20.69 6.19
CA SER A 235 12.54 -21.27 6.32
C SER A 235 13.44 -20.90 5.13
N LEU A 236 14.76 -20.96 5.33
CA LEU A 236 15.73 -20.75 4.26
C LEU A 236 15.48 -21.67 3.06
N GLU A 237 15.15 -22.95 3.29
CA GLU A 237 14.82 -23.90 2.20
C GLU A 237 13.61 -23.43 1.37
N GLN A 238 12.55 -22.93 2.04
CA GLN A 238 11.37 -22.41 1.36
C GLN A 238 11.70 -21.16 0.53
N LYS A 239 12.53 -20.25 1.04
CA LYS A 239 13.00 -19.08 0.28
C LYS A 239 13.81 -19.49 -0.94
N LEU A 240 14.72 -20.46 -0.79
CA LEU A 240 15.54 -20.98 -1.89
C LEU A 240 14.70 -21.69 -2.95
N ARG A 241 13.67 -22.44 -2.55
CA ARG A 241 12.74 -23.09 -3.47
C ARG A 241 11.93 -22.06 -4.25
N ALA A 242 11.38 -21.05 -3.58
CA ALA A 242 10.68 -19.96 -4.25
C ALA A 242 11.59 -19.18 -5.22
N ALA A 243 12.85 -18.92 -4.82
CA ALA A 243 13.82 -18.25 -5.68
C ALA A 243 14.13 -19.05 -6.96
N LEU A 244 14.23 -20.38 -6.83
CA LEU A 244 14.38 -21.28 -7.98
C LEU A 244 13.14 -21.28 -8.87
N ASP A 245 11.94 -21.41 -8.28
CA ASP A 245 10.67 -21.42 -9.02
C ASP A 245 10.43 -20.13 -9.81
N PHE A 246 10.98 -19.01 -9.32
CA PHE A 246 10.92 -17.69 -9.97
C PHE A 246 12.15 -17.36 -10.82
N GLU A 247 13.13 -18.27 -10.92
CA GLU A 247 14.40 -18.07 -11.64
C GLU A 247 15.19 -16.82 -11.17
N LEU A 248 15.05 -16.45 -9.90
CA LEU A 248 15.70 -15.29 -9.28
C LEU A 248 17.09 -15.67 -8.75
N CYS A 249 18.06 -15.86 -9.66
CA CYS A 249 19.46 -16.14 -9.28
C CYS A 249 20.03 -15.15 -8.24
N PRO A 250 19.80 -13.82 -8.32
CA PRO A 250 20.29 -12.89 -7.32
C PRO A 250 19.78 -13.19 -5.89
N ALA A 251 18.54 -13.64 -5.75
CA ALA A 251 18.00 -14.05 -4.45
C ALA A 251 18.70 -15.31 -3.91
N ILE A 252 18.97 -16.29 -4.79
CA ILE A 252 19.69 -17.51 -4.43
C ILE A 252 21.10 -17.16 -3.92
N GLU A 253 21.82 -16.32 -4.65
CA GLU A 253 23.18 -15.87 -4.28
C GLU A 253 23.18 -15.23 -2.89
N GLU A 254 22.31 -14.23 -2.67
CA GLU A 254 22.26 -13.49 -1.42
C GLU A 254 21.84 -14.38 -0.23
N LEU A 255 20.83 -15.24 -0.40
CA LEU A 255 20.39 -16.19 0.64
C LEU A 255 21.48 -17.17 1.05
N VAL A 256 22.16 -17.78 0.06
CA VAL A 256 23.25 -18.73 0.30
C VAL A 256 24.44 -18.04 0.93
N TYR A 257 24.78 -16.84 0.45
CA TYR A 257 25.87 -16.03 0.98
C TYR A 257 25.66 -15.71 2.47
N ARG A 258 24.49 -15.20 2.85
CA ARG A 258 24.15 -14.92 4.25
C ARG A 258 24.17 -16.18 5.12
N ALA A 259 23.63 -17.28 4.60
CA ALA A 259 23.65 -18.57 5.28
C ALA A 259 25.08 -19.14 5.45
N ALA A 260 26.00 -18.79 4.54
CA ALA A 260 27.41 -19.16 4.68
C ALA A 260 28.13 -18.32 5.74
N GLN A 261 27.76 -17.05 5.89
CA GLN A 261 28.31 -16.12 6.88
C GLN A 261 27.92 -16.50 8.32
N ASP A 262 26.65 -16.84 8.56
CA ASP A 262 26.12 -17.17 9.89
C ASP A 262 26.29 -18.65 10.28
N GLY A 263 26.78 -19.48 9.35
CA GLY A 263 27.00 -20.91 9.54
C GLY A 263 25.77 -21.80 9.35
N VAL A 264 24.59 -21.23 9.05
CA VAL A 264 23.35 -21.97 8.77
C VAL A 264 23.52 -22.92 7.60
N TRP A 265 24.24 -22.51 6.55
CA TRP A 265 24.55 -23.35 5.40
C TRP A 265 25.29 -24.62 5.81
N GLY A 266 26.33 -24.48 6.64
CA GLY A 266 27.09 -25.63 7.14
C GLY A 266 26.25 -26.57 8.00
N HIS A 267 25.27 -26.03 8.74
CA HIS A 267 24.31 -26.81 9.50
C HIS A 267 23.35 -27.60 8.59
N LEU A 268 22.80 -26.97 7.56
CA LEU A 268 21.93 -27.64 6.58
C LEU A 268 22.61 -28.84 5.92
N ILE A 269 23.87 -28.70 5.51
CA ILE A 269 24.66 -29.81 4.94
C ILE A 269 24.82 -30.95 5.95
N LYS A 270 25.08 -30.65 7.23
CA LYS A 270 25.20 -31.66 8.29
C LYS A 270 23.89 -32.42 8.54
N LEU A 271 22.74 -31.77 8.31
CA LEU A 271 21.42 -32.39 8.40
C LEU A 271 21.04 -33.22 7.15
N GLY A 272 21.93 -33.29 6.15
CA GLY A 272 21.73 -34.10 4.94
C GLY A 272 21.13 -33.32 3.76
N PHE A 273 21.12 -31.99 3.79
CA PHE A 273 20.74 -31.19 2.62
C PHE A 273 21.74 -31.44 1.48
N GLU A 274 21.24 -31.78 0.28
CA GLU A 274 22.02 -32.04 -0.93
C GLU A 274 21.85 -30.89 -1.94
N PRO A 275 22.75 -29.89 -1.97
CA PRO A 275 22.55 -28.70 -2.80
C PRO A 275 22.53 -28.98 -4.30
N GLU A 276 23.42 -29.84 -4.81
CA GLU A 276 23.47 -30.11 -6.26
C GLU A 276 22.17 -30.77 -6.75
N THR A 277 21.56 -31.63 -5.93
CA THR A 277 20.25 -32.23 -6.19
C THR A 277 19.12 -31.19 -6.11
N PHE A 278 19.16 -30.29 -5.12
CA PHE A 278 18.12 -29.28 -4.89
C PHE A 278 18.11 -28.17 -5.96
N PHE A 279 19.27 -27.59 -6.26
CA PHE A 279 19.40 -26.46 -7.19
C PHE A 279 19.58 -26.90 -8.65
N GLY A 280 19.99 -28.15 -8.87
CA GLY A 280 20.51 -28.60 -10.16
C GLY A 280 21.99 -28.20 -10.36
N PRO A 281 22.72 -28.94 -11.23
CA PRO A 281 24.17 -28.84 -11.34
C PRO A 281 24.65 -27.47 -11.82
N GLU A 282 23.91 -26.82 -12.71
CA GLU A 282 24.27 -25.53 -13.28
C GLU A 282 24.18 -24.40 -12.25
N VAL A 283 23.03 -24.26 -11.59
CA VAL A 283 22.82 -23.25 -10.54
C VAL A 283 23.76 -23.51 -9.38
N TYR A 284 23.92 -24.77 -8.96
CA TYR A 284 24.84 -25.10 -7.87
C TYR A 284 26.28 -24.65 -8.16
N LYS A 285 26.81 -24.95 -9.34
CA LYS A 285 28.21 -24.64 -9.69
C LYS A 285 28.44 -23.15 -9.99
N LYS A 286 27.50 -22.50 -10.69
CA LYS A 286 27.68 -21.13 -11.18
C LYS A 286 27.23 -20.05 -10.20
N VAL A 287 26.28 -20.36 -9.32
CA VAL A 287 25.60 -19.39 -8.46
C VAL A 287 25.91 -19.69 -6.99
N VAL A 288 25.59 -20.90 -6.53
CA VAL A 288 25.67 -21.29 -5.10
C VAL A 288 27.12 -21.40 -4.62
N CYS A 289 27.98 -22.14 -5.34
CA CYS A 289 29.38 -22.33 -4.95
C CYS A 289 30.15 -21.00 -4.79
N PRO A 290 30.12 -20.06 -5.76
CA PRO A 290 30.73 -18.75 -5.60
C PRO A 290 30.19 -17.97 -4.40
N ALA A 291 28.86 -17.96 -4.18
CA ALA A 291 28.24 -17.28 -3.06
C ALA A 291 28.72 -17.82 -1.69
N ILE A 292 28.88 -19.14 -1.55
CA ILE A 292 29.43 -19.76 -0.32
C ILE A 292 30.87 -19.32 -0.08
N VAL A 293 31.69 -19.30 -1.14
CA VAL A 293 33.10 -18.89 -1.03
C VAL A 293 33.19 -17.44 -0.60
N ALA A 294 32.40 -16.56 -1.22
CA ALA A 294 32.32 -15.15 -0.85
C ALA A 294 31.84 -14.97 0.60
N GLY A 295 30.80 -15.68 1.02
CA GLY A 295 30.25 -15.57 2.39
C GLY A 295 31.23 -16.02 3.47
N ARG A 296 32.19 -16.89 3.15
CA ARG A 296 33.25 -17.29 4.09
C ARG A 296 34.43 -16.31 4.15
N GLN A 297 34.58 -15.47 3.15
CA GLN A 297 35.72 -14.57 3.00
C GLN A 297 35.39 -13.12 3.38
N ASN A 298 34.17 -12.68 3.09
CA ASN A 298 33.72 -11.31 3.32
C ASN A 298 33.35 -11.05 4.78
N GLU A 299 33.39 -9.77 5.17
CA GLU A 299 32.94 -9.33 6.49
C GLU A 299 31.44 -9.56 6.69
N TYR A 300 31.09 -10.03 7.89
CA TYR A 300 29.71 -10.31 8.28
C TYR A 300 28.81 -9.08 8.11
N GLY A 301 27.64 -9.25 7.50
CA GLY A 301 26.63 -8.20 7.34
C GLY A 301 26.80 -7.30 6.12
N THR A 302 27.83 -7.52 5.29
CA THR A 302 27.93 -6.85 3.98
C THR A 302 27.12 -7.61 2.94
N PRO A 303 26.18 -6.99 2.20
CA PRO A 303 25.41 -7.68 1.16
C PRO A 303 26.33 -8.12 0.02
N LEU A 304 26.03 -9.25 -0.62
CA LEU A 304 26.81 -9.74 -1.76
C LEU A 304 26.46 -8.94 -3.02
N ILE A 305 25.18 -8.67 -3.23
CA ILE A 305 24.68 -8.02 -4.44
C ILE A 305 24.42 -6.53 -4.16
N PRO A 306 25.22 -5.61 -4.74
CA PRO A 306 24.93 -4.19 -4.61
C PRO A 306 23.71 -3.81 -5.46
N SER A 307 22.99 -2.78 -5.02
CA SER A 307 21.91 -2.19 -5.82
C SER A 307 22.43 -1.79 -7.21
N PRO A 308 21.73 -2.16 -8.29
CA PRO A 308 22.10 -1.75 -9.65
C PRO A 308 21.76 -0.29 -9.93
N TYR A 309 21.17 0.43 -8.96
CA TYR A 309 20.89 1.86 -9.08
C TYR A 309 22.18 2.66 -9.30
N LYS A 310 22.12 3.55 -10.29
CA LYS A 310 23.13 4.58 -10.51
C LYS A 310 22.41 5.91 -10.52
N GLN A 311 22.85 6.82 -9.65
CA GLN A 311 22.29 8.16 -9.62
C GLN A 311 22.49 8.83 -10.99
N PRO A 312 21.42 9.35 -11.61
CA PRO A 312 21.55 10.08 -12.85
C PRO A 312 22.35 11.36 -12.64
N ASP A 313 23.25 11.66 -13.57
CA ASP A 313 23.85 12.98 -13.66
C ASP A 313 22.94 13.88 -14.51
N PHE A 314 22.24 14.82 -13.88
CA PHE A 314 21.29 15.69 -14.58
C PHE A 314 21.96 16.86 -15.30
N PHE A 315 23.27 17.06 -15.18
CA PHE A 315 23.95 18.30 -15.58
C PHE A 315 25.09 18.10 -16.57
N SER A 316 25.60 16.87 -16.73
CA SER A 316 26.73 16.60 -17.62
C SER A 316 26.44 16.80 -19.12
N GLU A 317 27.51 17.03 -19.88
CA GLU A 317 27.46 17.04 -21.35
C GLU A 317 27.05 15.67 -21.92
N GLU A 318 27.40 14.57 -21.26
CA GLU A 318 26.97 13.23 -21.66
C GLU A 318 25.45 13.11 -21.59
N SER A 319 24.85 13.55 -20.48
CA SER A 319 23.39 13.54 -20.31
C SER A 319 22.68 14.52 -21.25
N ALA A 320 23.33 15.64 -21.59
CA ALA A 320 22.82 16.58 -22.60
C ALA A 320 22.76 15.97 -24.01
N ASN A 321 23.72 15.11 -24.34
CA ASN A 321 23.84 14.47 -25.64
C ASN A 321 23.10 13.13 -25.75
N ASP A 322 22.60 12.57 -24.63
CA ASP A 322 21.79 11.35 -24.65
C ASP A 322 20.40 11.63 -25.24
N LYS A 323 20.11 10.95 -26.36
CA LYS A 323 18.82 11.04 -27.06
C LYS A 323 17.63 10.54 -26.24
N ASN A 324 17.88 9.78 -25.18
CA ASN A 324 16.85 9.33 -24.25
C ASN A 324 16.46 10.41 -23.25
N ASN A 325 17.22 11.51 -23.15
CA ASN A 325 16.96 12.61 -22.24
C ASN A 325 16.31 13.79 -22.97
N VAL A 326 15.62 14.62 -22.19
CA VAL A 326 15.11 15.93 -22.58
C VAL A 326 15.48 16.95 -21.52
N SER A 327 15.76 18.18 -21.96
CA SER A 327 16.15 19.26 -21.08
C SER A 327 14.92 19.91 -20.44
N ILE A 328 14.88 19.91 -19.10
CA ILE A 328 13.97 20.72 -18.29
C ILE A 328 14.74 21.94 -17.78
N LEU A 329 14.28 23.12 -18.13
CA LEU A 329 14.83 24.38 -17.63
C LEU A 329 14.07 24.82 -16.37
N PHE A 330 14.74 24.78 -15.21
CA PHE A 330 14.20 25.26 -13.95
C PHE A 330 15.09 26.36 -13.39
N ARG A 331 14.53 27.58 -13.25
CA ARG A 331 15.28 28.79 -12.85
C ARG A 331 16.58 28.98 -13.64
N SER A 332 16.51 28.83 -14.96
CA SER A 332 17.65 28.91 -15.89
C SER A 332 18.70 27.81 -15.76
N THR A 333 18.49 26.80 -14.92
CA THR A 333 19.35 25.63 -14.81
C THR A 333 18.76 24.48 -15.63
N PRO A 334 19.50 23.90 -16.60
CA PRO A 334 19.03 22.75 -17.34
C PRO A 334 19.21 21.46 -16.53
N PHE A 335 18.17 20.62 -16.53
CA PHE A 335 18.17 19.26 -15.99
C PHE A 335 17.89 18.30 -17.15
N TYR A 336 18.78 17.36 -17.41
CA TYR A 336 18.60 16.36 -18.46
C TYR A 336 17.96 15.10 -17.88
N VAL A 337 16.66 14.94 -18.11
CA VAL A 337 15.85 13.87 -17.52
C VAL A 337 15.38 12.92 -18.61
N ASN A 338 15.28 11.62 -18.31
CA ASN A 338 14.80 10.62 -19.26
C ASN A 338 13.39 10.98 -19.75
N ARG A 339 13.22 10.99 -21.07
CA ARG A 339 11.97 11.34 -21.75
C ARG A 339 10.81 10.44 -21.33
N GLY A 340 11.06 9.13 -21.19
CA GLY A 340 10.02 8.18 -20.79
C GLY A 340 9.43 8.49 -19.41
N ILE A 341 10.25 8.89 -18.44
CA ILE A 341 9.75 9.32 -17.12
C ILE A 341 8.80 10.52 -17.26
N LEU A 342 9.19 11.52 -18.05
CA LEU A 342 8.36 12.71 -18.23
C LEU A 342 7.09 12.44 -19.02
N ASP A 343 7.16 11.59 -20.04
CA ASP A 343 6.01 11.25 -20.87
C ASP A 343 4.91 10.56 -20.06
N VAL A 344 5.29 9.74 -19.06
CA VAL A 344 4.33 9.02 -18.22
C VAL A 344 3.71 9.93 -17.17
N HIS A 345 4.46 10.90 -16.65
CA HIS A 345 3.94 11.89 -15.70
C HIS A 345 3.21 13.06 -16.37
N GLY A 346 3.51 13.32 -17.65
CA GLY A 346 2.91 14.36 -18.46
C GLY A 346 3.81 15.60 -18.62
N THR A 347 3.84 16.13 -19.84
CA THR A 347 4.62 17.32 -20.20
C THR A 347 3.76 18.54 -20.57
N SER A 348 2.43 18.42 -20.46
CA SER A 348 1.46 19.42 -20.93
C SER A 348 1.54 20.78 -20.22
N LYS A 349 2.02 20.81 -18.97
CA LYS A 349 2.18 22.03 -18.17
C LYS A 349 3.52 22.74 -18.34
N PHE A 350 4.46 22.13 -19.07
CA PHE A 350 5.72 22.77 -19.38
C PHE A 350 5.57 23.68 -20.59
N ALA A 351 6.10 24.91 -20.51
CA ALA A 351 6.20 25.76 -21.69
C ALA A 351 7.40 25.31 -22.54
N MET A 352 7.24 25.19 -23.85
CA MET A 352 8.35 24.83 -24.73
C MET A 352 9.09 26.09 -25.18
N ASN A 353 10.40 26.13 -24.97
CA ASN A 353 11.23 27.22 -25.51
C ASN A 353 11.54 27.00 -27.01
N LYS A 354 12.19 27.98 -27.64
CA LYS A 354 12.56 27.91 -29.08
C LYS A 354 13.57 26.81 -29.39
N ASP A 355 14.31 26.35 -28.38
CA ASP A 355 15.36 25.35 -28.49
C ASP A 355 14.84 23.93 -28.17
N GLY A 356 13.54 23.77 -27.92
CA GLY A 356 12.88 22.50 -27.61
C GLY A 356 13.00 22.03 -26.15
N SER A 357 13.57 22.84 -25.25
CA SER A 357 13.60 22.56 -23.81
C SER A 357 12.25 22.85 -23.15
N LEU A 358 11.93 22.05 -22.14
CA LEU A 358 10.72 22.16 -21.33
C LEU A 358 10.97 23.13 -20.16
N GLN A 359 10.27 24.25 -20.12
CA GLN A 359 10.39 25.24 -19.05
C GLN A 359 9.43 24.89 -17.91
N ALA A 360 10.01 24.56 -16.75
CA ALA A 360 9.28 24.23 -15.54
C ALA A 360 8.78 25.49 -14.82
N LEU A 361 7.61 25.38 -14.19
CA LEU A 361 7.03 26.44 -13.38
C LEU A 361 7.78 26.56 -12.04
N PHE A 362 8.01 27.81 -11.60
CA PHE A 362 8.49 28.13 -10.27
C PHE A 362 7.51 29.11 -9.63
N THR A 363 6.60 28.57 -8.83
CA THR A 363 5.51 29.30 -8.19
C THR A 363 5.95 29.93 -6.87
N ARG A 364 5.16 30.89 -6.38
CA ARG A 364 5.40 31.53 -5.09
C ARG A 364 5.30 30.52 -3.95
N GLU A 365 4.39 29.57 -4.07
CA GLU A 365 4.17 28.47 -3.13
C GLU A 365 5.43 27.61 -3.02
N MET A 366 6.07 27.28 -4.14
CA MET A 366 7.34 26.56 -4.17
C MET A 366 8.45 27.36 -3.49
N GLU A 367 8.54 28.66 -3.76
CA GLU A 367 9.48 29.58 -3.11
C GLU A 367 9.27 29.61 -1.58
N GLU A 368 8.02 29.73 -1.12
CA GLU A 368 7.67 29.77 0.29
C GLU A 368 7.99 28.46 1.02
N GLN A 369 7.70 27.29 0.42
CA GLN A 369 8.08 26.01 1.02
C GLN A 369 9.60 25.84 1.08
N CYS A 370 10.32 26.27 0.05
CA CYS A 370 11.78 26.22 0.05
C CYS A 370 12.39 27.14 1.12
N ALA A 371 11.86 28.35 1.25
CA ALA A 371 12.30 29.32 2.25
C ALA A 371 12.05 28.83 3.68
N LYS A 372 10.88 28.25 3.96
CA LYS A 372 10.54 27.67 5.27
C LYS A 372 11.49 26.53 5.67
N GLY A 373 11.87 25.69 4.72
CA GLY A 373 12.80 24.58 4.95
C GLY A 373 14.28 24.98 4.93
N VAL A 374 14.61 26.23 4.54
CA VAL A 374 15.99 26.65 4.23
C VAL A 374 16.66 25.69 3.23
N ILE A 375 15.92 25.35 2.18
CA ILE A 375 16.35 24.39 1.14
C ILE A 375 16.49 25.07 -0.21
N LEU A 376 17.42 24.57 -1.04
CA LEU A 376 17.58 25.07 -2.40
C LEU A 376 16.57 24.40 -3.33
N PRO A 377 15.80 25.16 -4.13
CA PRO A 377 14.82 24.57 -5.06
C PRO A 377 15.41 23.54 -6.03
N GLY A 378 16.67 23.72 -6.47
CA GLY A 378 17.34 22.76 -7.33
C GLY A 378 17.60 21.40 -6.67
N GLU A 379 17.89 21.37 -5.36
CA GLU A 379 18.10 20.11 -4.61
C GLU A 379 16.79 19.32 -4.46
N VAL A 380 15.66 20.03 -4.40
CA VAL A 380 14.33 19.41 -4.41
C VAL A 380 14.11 18.69 -5.74
N LEU A 381 14.42 19.32 -6.86
CA LEU A 381 14.28 18.70 -8.19
C LEU A 381 15.23 17.52 -8.38
N VAL A 382 16.49 17.62 -7.94
CA VAL A 382 17.43 16.49 -7.98
C VAL A 382 16.86 15.30 -7.20
N SER A 383 16.36 15.54 -5.98
CA SER A 383 15.80 14.48 -5.13
C SER A 383 14.54 13.88 -5.73
N LEU A 384 13.64 14.73 -6.22
CA LEU A 384 12.41 14.30 -6.90
C LEU A 384 12.75 13.46 -8.13
N PHE A 385 13.57 13.94 -9.06
CA PHE A 385 13.91 13.20 -10.26
C PHE A 385 14.64 11.89 -9.96
N CYS A 386 15.58 11.87 -8.99
CA CYS A 386 16.21 10.63 -8.56
C CYS A 386 15.17 9.59 -8.13
N SER A 387 14.13 9.99 -7.37
CA SER A 387 13.08 9.08 -6.87
C SER A 387 12.19 8.46 -7.96
N LEU A 388 12.19 9.04 -9.16
CA LEU A 388 11.42 8.57 -10.32
C LEU A 388 12.21 7.56 -11.19
N TYR A 389 13.54 7.46 -11.01
CA TYR A 389 14.34 6.46 -11.71
C TYR A 389 14.21 5.08 -11.04
N PRO A 390 14.46 3.98 -11.78
CA PRO A 390 14.39 2.62 -11.23
C PRO A 390 15.25 2.48 -9.97
N LEU A 391 14.68 1.98 -8.87
CA LEU A 391 15.35 1.84 -7.57
C LEU A 391 15.87 3.17 -6.97
N GLY A 392 15.33 4.29 -7.43
CA GLY A 392 15.64 5.61 -6.92
C GLY A 392 15.28 5.75 -5.42
N PRO A 393 16.07 6.51 -4.65
CA PRO A 393 15.81 6.71 -3.23
C PRO A 393 14.50 7.49 -3.02
N ALA A 394 13.86 7.26 -1.88
CA ALA A 394 12.72 8.09 -1.45
C ALA A 394 13.13 9.56 -1.29
N VAL A 395 12.18 10.47 -1.55
CA VAL A 395 12.44 11.89 -1.38
C VAL A 395 12.57 12.21 0.13
N PRO A 396 13.68 12.83 0.58
CA PRO A 396 13.84 13.19 1.98
C PRO A 396 12.68 14.04 2.51
N ILE A 397 12.27 13.81 3.77
CA ILE A 397 11.13 14.48 4.42
C ILE A 397 11.16 16.00 4.25
N LYS A 398 12.34 16.61 4.46
CA LYS A 398 12.55 18.06 4.30
C LYS A 398 12.20 18.61 2.91
N PHE A 399 12.20 17.78 1.88
CA PHE A 399 11.90 18.16 0.50
C PHE A 399 10.47 17.81 0.07
N LEU A 400 9.73 16.97 0.83
CA LEU A 400 8.43 16.44 0.41
C LEU A 400 7.42 17.54 0.07
N ARG A 401 7.25 18.54 0.95
CA ARG A 401 6.28 19.62 0.70
C ARG A 401 6.58 20.39 -0.58
N ALA A 402 7.84 20.78 -0.79
CA ALA A 402 8.25 21.48 -2.01
C ALA A 402 8.10 20.59 -3.25
N ALA A 403 8.45 19.30 -3.16
CA ALA A 403 8.25 18.34 -4.25
C ALA A 403 6.77 18.14 -4.59
N ILE A 404 5.87 18.13 -3.59
CA ILE A 404 4.42 18.09 -3.79
C ILE A 404 3.92 19.32 -4.54
N VAL A 405 4.40 20.53 -4.18
CA VAL A 405 4.04 21.75 -4.93
C VAL A 405 4.46 21.61 -6.38
N PHE A 406 5.69 21.18 -6.64
CA PHE A 406 6.17 20.96 -8.00
C PHE A 406 5.30 19.96 -8.78
N CYS A 407 4.98 18.81 -8.18
CA CYS A 407 4.14 17.80 -8.83
C CYS A 407 2.71 18.33 -9.06
N HIS A 408 2.17 19.10 -8.12
CA HIS A 408 0.86 19.72 -8.25
C HIS A 408 0.82 20.71 -9.42
N ASP A 409 1.81 21.60 -9.53
CA ASP A 409 1.87 22.62 -10.57
C ASP A 409 2.01 22.05 -11.99
N HIS A 410 2.48 20.81 -12.11
CA HIS A 410 2.69 20.12 -13.38
C HIS A 410 1.68 18.97 -13.64
N ASP A 411 0.62 18.85 -12.83
CA ASP A 411 -0.39 17.79 -12.90
C ASP A 411 0.19 16.35 -12.79
N TRP A 412 1.30 16.19 -12.07
CA TRP A 412 1.94 14.89 -11.85
C TRP A 412 1.25 14.12 -10.72
N HIS A 413 0.02 13.69 -10.95
CA HIS A 413 -0.86 13.09 -9.94
C HIS A 413 -0.24 11.88 -9.25
N HIS A 414 0.32 10.91 -9.99
CA HIS A 414 0.93 9.71 -9.43
C HIS A 414 2.11 10.01 -8.49
N ALA A 415 3.03 10.88 -8.93
CA ALA A 415 4.17 11.30 -8.11
C ALA A 415 3.70 12.06 -6.86
N LYS A 416 2.73 12.96 -7.01
CA LYS A 416 2.13 13.71 -5.91
C LYS A 416 1.50 12.76 -4.86
N SER A 417 0.72 11.76 -5.31
CA SER A 417 0.09 10.78 -4.42
C SER A 417 1.10 9.92 -3.66
N ARG A 418 2.21 9.52 -4.30
CA ARG A 418 3.31 8.83 -3.62
C ARG A 418 3.95 9.70 -2.53
N LEU A 419 4.28 10.96 -2.87
CA LEU A 419 4.87 11.90 -1.91
C LEU A 419 3.92 12.24 -0.75
N GLU A 420 2.61 12.24 -1.00
CA GLU A 420 1.59 12.39 0.04
C GLU A 420 1.66 11.26 1.07
N GLN A 421 1.78 9.99 0.62
CA GLN A 421 1.91 8.85 1.53
C GLN A 421 3.17 8.94 2.39
N ASP A 422 4.28 9.40 1.82
CA ASP A 422 5.53 9.62 2.56
C ASP A 422 5.37 10.75 3.60
N LEU A 423 4.69 11.85 3.22
CA LEU A 423 4.45 12.99 4.12
C LEU A 423 3.52 12.63 5.27
N MET A 424 2.55 11.74 5.05
CA MET A 424 1.63 11.27 6.09
C MET A 424 2.35 10.57 7.24
N GLN A 425 3.54 9.99 7.00
CA GLN A 425 4.34 9.36 8.05
C GLN A 425 4.96 10.37 9.04
N GLU A 426 4.88 11.67 8.77
CA GLU A 426 5.35 12.73 9.66
C GLU A 426 4.21 13.20 10.60
N PRO A 427 4.13 12.71 11.85
CA PRO A 427 3.18 13.24 12.81
C PRO A 427 3.53 14.69 13.18
N PRO A 428 2.53 15.57 13.34
CA PRO A 428 2.78 16.92 13.81
C PRO A 428 3.26 16.88 15.27
N ASP A 429 4.19 17.77 15.59
CA ASP A 429 4.80 17.90 16.92
C ASP A 429 4.15 18.97 17.80
N CYS A 430 3.38 19.89 17.19
CA CYS A 430 2.67 20.95 17.88
C CYS A 430 1.42 21.41 17.12
N THR A 431 0.59 22.21 17.79
CA THR A 431 -0.65 22.78 17.24
C THR A 431 -0.43 23.60 15.96
N ASN A 432 0.69 24.33 15.86
CA ASN A 432 1.01 25.10 14.64
C ASN A 432 1.32 24.16 13.47
N THR A 433 2.16 23.14 13.67
CA THR A 433 2.49 22.15 12.64
C THR A 433 1.25 21.38 12.19
N TYR A 434 0.37 21.01 13.13
CA TYR A 434 -0.90 20.34 12.84
C TYR A 434 -1.83 21.20 11.96
N ARG A 435 -2.02 22.47 12.33
CA ARG A 435 -2.77 23.44 11.52
C ARG A 435 -2.16 23.59 10.11
N ASP A 436 -0.85 23.77 10.04
CA ASP A 436 -0.16 24.00 8.76
C ASP A 436 -0.20 22.77 7.85
N GLN A 437 -0.19 21.55 8.41
CA GLN A 437 -0.40 20.32 7.65
C GLN A 437 -1.82 20.28 7.05
N ILE A 438 -2.86 20.64 7.80
CA ILE A 438 -4.24 20.68 7.31
C ILE A 438 -4.39 21.69 6.17
N ILE A 439 -3.91 22.93 6.38
CA ILE A 439 -3.98 23.99 5.36
C ILE A 439 -3.22 23.57 4.11
N PHE A 440 -2.04 22.96 4.25
CA PHE A 440 -1.27 22.46 3.13
C PHE A 440 -2.04 21.36 2.38
N ALA A 441 -2.66 20.43 3.10
CA ALA A 441 -3.45 19.36 2.51
C ALA A 441 -4.66 19.89 1.72
N GLU A 442 -5.38 20.89 2.25
CA GLU A 442 -6.47 21.55 1.52
C GLU A 442 -5.97 22.29 0.27
N THR A 443 -4.88 23.05 0.42
CA THR A 443 -4.33 23.88 -0.66
C THR A 443 -3.89 23.06 -1.86
N PHE A 444 -3.25 21.91 -1.62
CA PHE A 444 -2.72 21.05 -2.67
C PHE A 444 -3.60 19.84 -2.96
N ASN A 445 -4.82 19.77 -2.41
CA ASN A 445 -5.76 18.66 -2.60
C ASN A 445 -5.12 17.28 -2.27
N LEU A 446 -4.62 17.15 -1.03
CA LEU A 446 -4.05 15.94 -0.45
C LEU A 446 -5.09 15.27 0.45
N GLN A 447 -5.95 14.45 -0.16
CA GLN A 447 -7.13 13.88 0.51
C GLN A 447 -6.77 12.88 1.61
N ASN A 448 -5.72 12.09 1.43
CA ASN A 448 -5.29 11.11 2.43
C ASN A 448 -4.59 11.79 3.60
N MET A 449 -3.80 12.84 3.33
CA MET A 449 -3.21 13.66 4.38
C MET A 449 -4.29 14.36 5.20
N LEU A 450 -5.30 14.94 4.54
CA LEU A 450 -6.41 15.62 5.21
C LEU A 450 -7.20 14.65 6.11
N THR A 451 -7.58 13.51 5.55
CA THR A 451 -8.28 12.42 6.24
C THR A 451 -7.49 11.93 7.47
N THR A 452 -6.18 11.72 7.32
CA THR A 452 -5.28 11.33 8.41
C THR A 452 -5.18 12.40 9.49
N CYS A 453 -5.03 13.67 9.12
CA CYS A 453 -5.01 14.78 10.07
C CYS A 453 -6.32 14.84 10.87
N ILE A 454 -7.47 14.75 10.21
CA ILE A 454 -8.79 14.73 10.84
C ILE A 454 -8.91 13.59 11.85
N GLN A 455 -8.45 12.38 11.52
CA GLN A 455 -8.46 11.24 12.44
C GLN A 455 -7.55 11.44 13.65
N ARG A 456 -6.38 12.05 13.47
CA ARG A 456 -5.47 12.35 14.57
C ARG A 456 -6.13 13.26 15.62
N ALA A 457 -7.13 14.07 15.27
CA ALA A 457 -7.90 14.88 16.21
C ALA A 457 -8.59 14.07 17.32
N GLU A 458 -8.86 12.78 17.07
CA GLU A 458 -9.48 11.88 18.03
C GLU A 458 -8.46 11.09 18.87
N GLY A 459 -7.22 10.97 18.38
CA GLY A 459 -6.16 10.19 18.99
C GLY A 459 -4.96 11.05 19.36
N SER A 460 -3.85 10.83 18.66
CA SER A 460 -2.53 11.40 18.96
C SER A 460 -2.47 12.93 18.99
N CYS A 461 -3.37 13.61 18.27
CA CYS A 461 -3.41 15.07 18.17
C CYS A 461 -4.65 15.67 18.83
N ASN A 462 -5.35 14.94 19.71
CA ASN A 462 -6.53 15.45 20.38
C ASN A 462 -6.26 16.74 21.18
N GLY A 463 -5.12 16.82 21.86
CA GLY A 463 -4.69 18.05 22.55
C GLY A 463 -4.52 19.23 21.59
N PHE A 464 -3.87 19.00 20.44
CA PHE A 464 -3.64 20.01 19.41
C PHE A 464 -4.96 20.46 18.75
N ALA A 465 -5.87 19.53 18.46
CA ALA A 465 -7.17 19.84 17.91
C ALA A 465 -8.01 20.70 18.89
N ASN A 466 -8.05 20.33 20.17
CA ASN A 466 -8.73 21.09 21.21
C ASN A 466 -8.16 22.50 21.42
N GLU A 467 -6.85 22.68 21.28
CA GLU A 467 -6.22 24.00 21.30
C GLU A 467 -6.58 24.79 20.03
N LEU A 468 -6.46 24.17 18.86
CA LEU A 468 -6.70 24.79 17.57
C LEU A 468 -8.12 25.35 17.46
N ILE A 469 -9.14 24.59 17.88
CA ILE A 469 -10.56 25.02 17.86
C ILE A 469 -10.79 26.35 18.59
N LYS A 470 -9.96 26.68 19.59
CA LYS A 470 -10.10 27.90 20.40
C LYS A 470 -9.39 29.11 19.79
N ARG A 471 -8.58 28.91 18.74
CA ARG A 471 -7.74 29.96 18.14
C ARG A 471 -8.46 30.65 16.97
N ASP A 472 -8.18 31.93 16.79
CA ASP A 472 -8.74 32.73 15.68
C ASP A 472 -8.31 32.23 14.31
N ASP A 473 -7.17 31.56 14.21
CA ASP A 473 -6.62 31.03 12.96
C ASP A 473 -7.24 29.68 12.56
N PHE A 474 -8.10 29.07 13.38
CA PHE A 474 -8.92 27.93 12.96
C PHE A 474 -9.80 28.28 11.75
N LYS A 475 -10.22 29.54 11.63
CA LYS A 475 -11.04 30.02 10.51
C LYS A 475 -10.33 29.98 9.15
N LEU A 476 -9.00 29.80 9.13
CA LEU A 476 -8.21 29.64 7.90
C LEU A 476 -8.42 28.28 7.25
N ILE A 477 -8.85 27.27 8.02
CA ILE A 477 -9.23 25.93 7.53
C ILE A 477 -10.63 26.01 6.93
N SER A 478 -10.90 25.27 5.85
CA SER A 478 -12.22 25.28 5.20
C SER A 478 -13.34 24.83 6.15
N ALA A 479 -14.56 25.34 5.94
CA ALA A 479 -15.70 25.00 6.80
C ALA A 479 -15.97 23.48 6.89
N PRO A 480 -15.98 22.70 5.78
CA PRO A 480 -16.18 21.25 5.83
C PRO A 480 -15.15 20.54 6.71
N THR A 481 -13.86 20.88 6.56
CA THR A 481 -12.79 20.28 7.38
C THR A 481 -12.93 20.64 8.86
N ARG A 482 -13.34 21.88 9.17
CA ARG A 482 -13.60 22.27 10.56
C ARG A 482 -14.73 21.44 11.17
N ASP A 483 -15.81 21.21 10.43
CA ASP A 483 -16.93 20.40 10.87
C ASP A 483 -16.51 18.95 11.15
N PHE A 484 -15.67 18.37 10.28
CA PHE A 484 -15.08 17.05 10.52
C PHE A 484 -14.18 17.01 11.76
N ILE A 485 -13.33 18.02 11.98
CA ILE A 485 -12.49 18.07 13.18
C ILE A 485 -13.35 18.15 14.44
N LEU A 486 -14.40 18.97 14.43
CA LEU A 486 -15.34 19.09 15.56
C LEU A 486 -16.06 17.76 15.82
N ASP A 487 -16.54 17.08 14.78
CA ASP A 487 -17.12 15.74 14.90
C ASP A 487 -16.13 14.77 15.56
N ARG A 488 -14.89 14.69 15.05
CA ARG A 488 -13.89 13.74 15.58
C ARG A 488 -13.55 13.97 17.04
N VAL A 489 -13.47 15.22 17.47
CA VAL A 489 -13.24 15.55 18.89
C VAL A 489 -14.43 15.12 19.78
N CYS A 490 -15.66 15.05 19.23
CA CYS A 490 -16.87 14.74 19.98
C CYS A 490 -17.36 13.28 19.84
N SER A 491 -16.96 12.56 18.79
CA SER A 491 -17.57 11.29 18.36
C SER A 491 -17.23 10.06 19.22
N GLY A 492 -16.16 10.13 20.03
CA GLY A 492 -15.80 9.09 20.99
C GLY A 492 -15.48 7.72 20.38
N TRP A 493 -15.08 7.66 19.11
CA TRP A 493 -14.47 6.51 18.43
C TRP A 493 -13.15 6.07 19.04
N GLY A 494 -12.37 7.00 19.58
CA GLY A 494 -11.08 6.76 20.23
C GLY A 494 -11.15 6.41 21.72
N LEU A 495 -12.24 6.72 22.43
CA LEU A 495 -12.22 6.83 23.90
C LEU A 495 -12.30 5.48 24.64
N GLU A 496 -11.15 4.93 25.01
CA GLU A 496 -10.93 4.40 26.36
C GLU A 496 -9.69 5.07 26.97
N PRO A 497 -9.85 5.97 27.98
CA PRO A 497 -8.78 6.87 28.41
C PRO A 497 -7.58 6.22 29.08
N LYS A 498 -7.69 4.95 29.51
CA LYS A 498 -6.68 4.37 30.40
C LYS A 498 -5.48 3.81 29.66
N HIS A 499 -5.65 3.29 28.43
CA HIS A 499 -4.56 2.66 27.66
C HIS A 499 -4.62 3.10 26.19
N VAL A 500 -4.23 4.35 25.93
CA VAL A 500 -3.88 4.94 24.62
C VAL A 500 -4.93 4.75 23.50
N ASN A 501 -5.57 5.84 23.10
CA ASN A 501 -6.39 5.98 21.87
C ASN A 501 -5.61 5.59 20.61
N ARG A 502 -5.39 4.29 20.36
CA ARG A 502 -4.57 3.76 19.26
C ARG A 502 -5.35 3.34 18.03
N LEU A 503 -6.69 3.23 18.05
CA LEU A 503 -7.42 2.68 16.89
C LEU A 503 -7.17 3.46 15.59
N ALA A 504 -7.11 4.79 15.61
CA ALA A 504 -6.82 5.57 14.39
C ALA A 504 -5.36 5.44 13.91
N THR A 505 -4.46 4.89 14.75
CA THR A 505 -3.02 4.74 14.46
C THR A 505 -2.57 3.29 14.62
N ARG A 506 -3.52 2.34 14.67
CA ARG A 506 -3.25 0.92 14.87
C ARG A 506 -3.02 0.31 13.50
N GLU A 507 -2.03 -0.57 13.41
CA GLU A 507 -1.89 -1.41 12.23
C GLU A 507 -3.15 -2.26 12.02
N PRO A 508 -3.58 -2.46 10.77
CA PRO A 508 -4.72 -3.32 10.47
C PRO A 508 -4.57 -4.71 11.08
N THR A 509 -5.67 -5.21 11.64
CA THR A 509 -5.71 -6.52 12.29
C THR A 509 -5.68 -7.65 11.25
N SER A 510 -4.88 -8.68 11.52
CA SER A 510 -4.96 -9.95 10.78
C SER A 510 -6.13 -10.82 11.26
N PHE A 511 -6.72 -10.52 12.43
CA PHE A 511 -7.79 -11.30 13.04
C PHE A 511 -9.15 -11.00 12.42
N ARG A 512 -9.41 -11.58 11.25
CA ARG A 512 -10.65 -11.41 10.48
C ARG A 512 -11.80 -12.31 10.92
N GLU A 513 -11.52 -13.37 11.68
CA GLU A 513 -12.55 -14.19 12.35
C GLU A 513 -12.93 -13.56 13.69
N ARG A 514 -14.18 -13.14 13.84
CA ARG A 514 -14.74 -12.50 15.03
C ARG A 514 -15.88 -13.32 15.60
N GLN A 515 -16.13 -13.16 16.90
CA GLN A 515 -17.32 -13.68 17.58
C GLN A 515 -18.03 -12.52 18.29
N VAL A 516 -19.35 -12.44 18.19
CA VAL A 516 -20.14 -11.38 18.85
C VAL A 516 -21.40 -11.94 19.52
N GLY A 517 -21.71 -11.40 20.69
CA GLY A 517 -22.99 -11.57 21.39
C GLY A 517 -23.53 -10.21 21.85
N LEU A 518 -24.60 -10.19 22.66
CA LEU A 518 -25.25 -8.94 23.10
C LEU A 518 -24.41 -8.03 24.02
N ALA A 519 -23.38 -8.57 24.66
CA ALA A 519 -22.59 -7.87 25.67
C ALA A 519 -21.08 -7.85 25.41
N ARG A 520 -20.58 -8.73 24.54
CA ARG A 520 -19.15 -8.88 24.26
C ARG A 520 -18.93 -9.38 22.84
N GLY A 521 -17.76 -9.09 22.30
CA GLY A 521 -17.27 -9.63 21.04
C GLY A 521 -15.75 -9.46 20.95
N GLY A 522 -15.16 -9.96 19.88
CA GLY A 522 -13.71 -9.89 19.66
C GLY A 522 -13.20 -10.96 18.70
N PRO A 523 -11.87 -11.07 18.53
CA PRO A 523 -11.27 -12.10 17.70
C PRO A 523 -11.58 -13.50 18.25
N ARG A 524 -11.78 -14.46 17.36
CA ARG A 524 -11.97 -15.86 17.74
C ARG A 524 -10.69 -16.37 18.41
N ALA A 525 -10.80 -16.89 19.63
CA ALA A 525 -9.64 -17.40 20.35
C ALA A 525 -9.12 -18.67 19.68
N PHE A 526 -7.96 -18.60 19.02
CA PHE A 526 -7.23 -19.78 18.56
C PHE A 526 -6.27 -20.24 19.67
N GLU A 527 -6.46 -21.46 20.19
CA GLU A 527 -5.58 -22.06 21.21
C GLU A 527 -4.11 -22.19 20.75
N GLU A 528 -3.83 -22.21 19.44
CA GLU A 528 -2.48 -22.34 18.89
C GLU A 528 -1.68 -21.02 18.92
N GLU A 529 -2.32 -19.86 19.05
CA GLU A 529 -1.65 -18.55 18.99
C GLU A 529 -1.17 -17.99 20.33
N ARG A 530 -1.43 -18.66 21.46
CA ARG A 530 -0.64 -18.39 22.69
C ARG A 530 0.86 -18.60 22.47
N LYS A 531 1.24 -19.35 21.42
CA LYS A 531 2.64 -19.55 20.99
C LYS A 531 3.13 -18.54 19.95
N ALA A 532 2.25 -17.77 19.30
CA ALA A 532 2.61 -16.71 18.36
C ALA A 532 2.57 -15.32 19.04
N GLY A 533 1.66 -15.14 20.00
CA GLY A 533 1.63 -13.98 20.91
C GLY A 533 2.91 -13.83 21.71
N THR A 534 3.69 -14.90 21.89
CA THR A 534 4.93 -14.86 22.68
C THR A 534 6.04 -14.01 22.05
N LEU A 535 6.07 -13.77 20.72
CA LEU A 535 7.07 -12.87 20.13
C LEU A 535 6.66 -11.38 20.20
N ALA A 536 5.38 -11.06 20.05
CA ALA A 536 4.88 -9.69 20.24
C ALA A 536 4.81 -9.30 21.73
N GLU A 537 4.50 -10.24 22.61
CA GLU A 537 4.49 -10.05 24.07
C GLU A 537 5.91 -9.97 24.65
N MET A 538 6.89 -10.73 24.14
CA MET A 538 8.28 -10.62 24.60
C MET A 538 8.93 -9.27 24.27
N VAL A 539 8.52 -8.60 23.18
CA VAL A 539 8.97 -7.22 22.89
C VAL A 539 8.25 -6.22 23.81
N SER A 540 7.00 -6.49 24.20
CA SER A 540 6.25 -5.63 25.12
C SER A 540 6.76 -5.73 26.56
N GLU A 541 7.08 -6.91 27.08
CA GLU A 541 7.60 -7.07 28.46
C GLU A 541 8.98 -6.44 28.64
N TYR A 542 9.83 -6.45 27.60
CA TYR A 542 11.15 -5.82 27.65
C TYR A 542 11.08 -4.27 27.70
N TYR A 543 10.02 -3.66 27.16
CA TYR A 543 9.83 -2.20 27.13
C TYR A 543 8.84 -1.67 28.18
N PHE A 544 7.90 -2.48 28.67
CA PHE A 544 6.79 -2.01 29.51
C PHE A 544 6.67 -2.71 30.88
N GLY A 545 7.49 -3.73 31.15
CA GLY A 545 7.50 -4.46 32.43
C GLY A 545 6.24 -5.30 32.69
N PRO A 546 6.29 -6.24 33.66
CA PRO A 546 5.17 -7.13 33.93
C PRO A 546 4.00 -6.43 34.61
N VAL A 547 2.78 -6.85 34.28
CA VAL A 547 1.54 -6.33 34.85
C VAL A 547 1.40 -6.81 36.30
N GLY A 548 1.67 -5.93 37.26
CA GLY A 548 1.34 -6.17 38.67
C GLY A 548 -0.17 -6.10 38.88
N GLU A 549 -0.75 -7.17 39.44
CA GLU A 549 -2.11 -7.14 40.00
C GLU A 549 -2.17 -6.08 41.11
N ILE A 550 -2.89 -4.98 40.86
CA ILE A 550 -3.17 -3.99 41.91
C ILE A 550 -4.50 -4.37 42.55
N CYS A 551 -4.41 -5.00 43.72
CA CYS A 551 -5.51 -5.09 44.68
C CYS A 551 -6.03 -3.68 45.00
N VAL A 552 -7.32 -3.47 44.79
CA VAL A 552 -8.03 -2.29 45.28
C VAL A 552 -8.10 -2.38 46.79
N VAL A 553 -7.53 -1.39 47.48
CA VAL A 553 -7.85 -1.13 48.90
C VAL A 553 -8.66 0.15 48.93
N ASP A 554 -9.89 0.05 49.44
CA ASP A 554 -10.83 1.16 49.58
C ASP A 554 -10.28 2.26 50.49
N SER A 555 -10.44 3.52 50.07
CA SER A 555 -10.72 4.66 50.97
C SER A 555 -11.47 5.77 50.26
#